data_AF-A0A963ZUU9-F1
#
_entry.id   AF-A0A963ZUU9-F1
#
_cell.length_a   1.000
_cell.length_b   1.000
_cell.length_c   1.000
_cell.angle_alpha   90.00
_cell.angle_beta   90.00
_cell.angle_gamma   90.00
#
_symmetry.space_group_name_H-M   'P 1'
#
loop_
_entity.id
_entity.type
_entity.pdbx_description
1 polymer ?
#
loop_
_entity_poly.entity_id
_entity_poly.type
_entity_poly.pdbx_seq_one_letter_code
_entity_poly.pdbx_strand_id
1 'polypeptide(L)' 'MKNRIVKLILLSLVFVLIAGATYAQCPMCRAAAESNLQNGGASGRGLNMGILYMLATPYLLVGTLGYIWWKNRKKSAEE' A
#
# COMPACT_ATOMS: atom_id res chain seq x y z
N MET A 1 -13.26 35.88 -11.06
CA MET A 1 -13.03 34.57 -11.73
C MET A 1 -11.58 34.37 -12.17
N LYS A 2 -10.96 35.34 -12.83
CA LYS A 2 -9.55 35.29 -13.30
C LYS A 2 -8.55 34.84 -12.23
N ASN A 3 -8.64 35.38 -11.00
CA ASN A 3 -7.71 35.01 -9.91
C ASN A 3 -7.90 33.57 -9.39
N ARG A 4 -9.09 32.97 -9.53
CA ARG A 4 -9.31 31.56 -9.16
C ARG A 4 -8.69 30.63 -10.20
N ILE A 5 -8.80 30.99 -11.48
CA ILE A 5 -8.19 30.25 -12.60
C ILE A 5 -6.65 30.30 -12.47
N VAL A 6 -6.07 31.46 -12.19
CA VAL A 6 -4.62 31.59 -11.97
C VAL A 6 -4.15 30.72 -10.79
N LYS A 7 -4.89 30.71 -9.67
CA LYS A 7 -4.56 29.84 -8.52
C LYS A 7 -4.64 28.35 -8.86
N LEU A 8 -5.63 27.93 -9.64
CA LEU A 8 -5.77 26.54 -10.08
C LEU A 8 -4.65 26.12 -11.03
N ILE A 9 -4.26 26.99 -11.96
CA ILE A 9 -3.12 26.75 -12.86
C ILE A 9 -1.83 26.61 -12.04
N LEU A 10 -1.61 27.51 -11.09
CA LEU A 10 -0.42 27.49 -10.25
C LEU A 10 -0.36 26.24 -9.36
N LEU A 11 -1.49 25.81 -8.81
CA LEU A 11 -1.62 24.56 -8.07
C LEU A 11 -1.32 23.33 -8.94
N SER A 12 -1.86 23.29 -10.17
CA SER A 12 -1.58 22.20 -11.11
C SER A 12 -0.10 22.13 -11.51
N LEU A 13 0.55 23.28 -11.68
CA LEU A 13 1.96 23.37 -12.03
C LEU A 13 2.84 22.82 -10.90
N VAL A 14 2.55 23.19 -9.65
CA VAL A 14 3.24 22.64 -8.47
C VAL A 14 3.07 21.13 -8.39
N PHE A 15 1.86 20.61 -8.65
CA PHE A 15 1.61 19.17 -8.62
C PHE A 15 2.40 18.41 -9.70
N VAL A 16 2.49 18.94 -10.92
CA VAL A 16 3.28 18.35 -12.01
C VAL A 16 4.78 18.36 -11.70
N LEU A 17 5.30 19.42 -11.08
CA LEU A 17 6.71 19.51 -10.70
C LEU A 17 7.09 18.50 -9.61
N ILE A 18 6.16 18.15 -8.72
CA ILE A 18 6.38 17.17 -7.63
C ILE A 18 6.09 15.73 -8.11
N ALA A 19 5.27 15.55 -9.15
CA ALA A 19 4.94 14.23 -9.70
C ALA A 19 6.16 13.46 -10.22
N GLY A 20 7.22 14.15 -10.65
CA GLY A 20 8.49 13.52 -11.04
C GLY A 20 9.26 12.88 -9.88
N ALA A 21 9.01 13.30 -8.63
CA ALA A 21 9.62 12.72 -7.43
C ALA A 21 8.89 11.46 -6.96
N THR A 22 7.69 11.19 -7.48
CA THR A 22 6.99 9.92 -7.27
C THR A 22 7.35 8.95 -8.39
N TYR A 23 8.64 8.62 -8.51
CA TYR A 23 8.99 7.32 -9.08
C TYR A 23 8.26 6.30 -8.21
N ALA A 24 7.31 5.54 -8.78
CA ALA A 24 6.78 4.38 -8.09
C ALA A 24 7.98 3.51 -7.75
N GLN A 25 8.45 3.52 -6.49
CA GLN A 25 9.70 2.87 -6.10
C GLN A 25 9.55 1.35 -6.00
N CYS A 26 8.37 0.82 -6.28
CA CYS A 26 8.07 -0.61 -6.23
C CYS A 26 8.97 -1.48 -7.13
N PRO A 27 9.30 -1.13 -8.40
CA PRO A 27 10.19 -1.95 -9.23
C PRO A 27 11.67 -1.69 -8.93
N MET A 28 12.05 -0.48 -8.49
CA MET A 28 13.44 -0.11 -8.18
C MET A 28 13.94 -0.79 -6.89
N CYS A 29 13.14 -0.77 -5.82
CA CYS A 29 13.50 -1.45 -4.57
C CYS A 29 13.57 -2.98 -4.77
N ARG A 30 12.68 -3.53 -5.61
CA ARG A 30 12.70 -4.95 -5.98
C ARG A 30 13.94 -5.31 -6.79
N ALA A 31 14.27 -4.54 -7.82
CA ALA A 31 15.45 -4.78 -8.66
C ALA A 31 16.75 -4.66 -7.87
N ALA A 32 16.86 -3.68 -6.96
CA ALA A 32 18.02 -3.52 -6.09
C ALA A 32 18.18 -4.70 -5.11
N ALA A 33 17.08 -5.17 -4.52
CA ALA A 33 17.07 -6.34 -3.64
C ALA A 33 17.45 -7.61 -4.41
N GLU A 34 16.92 -7.81 -5.61
CA GLU A 34 17.23 -8.98 -6.45
C GLU A 34 18.70 -8.97 -6.92
N SER A 35 19.23 -7.80 -7.31
CA SER A 35 20.65 -7.63 -7.62
C SER A 35 21.56 -7.88 -6.41
N ASN A 36 21.14 -7.45 -5.21
CA ASN A 36 21.90 -7.71 -3.99
C ASN A 36 21.99 -9.21 -3.69
N LEU A 37 20.88 -9.95 -3.85
CA LEU A 37 20.87 -11.41 -3.72
C LEU A 37 21.77 -12.12 -4.74
N GLN A 38 21.74 -11.68 -6.01
CA GLN A 38 22.59 -12.26 -7.07
C GLN A 38 24.08 -12.04 -6.82
N ASN A 39 24.45 -10.91 -6.22
CA ASN A 39 25.84 -10.58 -5.87
C ASN A 39 26.28 -11.15 -4.51
N GLY A 40 25.54 -12.10 -3.93
CA GLY A 40 25.88 -12.78 -2.68
C GLY A 40 25.48 -12.03 -1.40
N GLY A 41 24.78 -10.91 -1.52
CA GLY A 41 24.21 -10.17 -0.41
C GLY A 41 22.93 -10.81 0.14
N ALA A 42 22.44 -10.28 1.27
CA ALA A 42 21.25 -10.79 1.96
C ALA A 42 20.04 -9.85 1.87
N SER A 43 20.22 -8.62 1.36
CA SER A 43 19.13 -7.66 1.24
C SER A 43 18.16 -8.14 0.15
N GLY A 44 16.92 -8.45 0.54
CA GLY A 44 15.91 -9.05 -0.34
C GLY A 44 15.49 -10.46 0.06
N ARG A 45 16.23 -11.12 0.98
CA ARG A 45 15.79 -12.40 1.55
C ARG A 45 14.45 -12.21 2.27
N GLY A 46 13.46 -13.02 1.92
CA GLY A 46 12.12 -12.95 2.53
C GLY A 46 11.17 -11.92 1.92
N LEU A 47 11.54 -11.23 0.83
CA LEU A 47 10.64 -10.27 0.17
C LEU A 47 9.31 -10.90 -0.26
N ASN A 48 9.34 -12.12 -0.82
CA ASN A 48 8.13 -12.87 -1.19
C ASN A 48 7.25 -13.17 0.03
N MET A 49 7.85 -13.46 1.19
CA MET A 49 7.10 -13.66 2.43
C MET A 49 6.46 -12.36 2.92
N GLY A 50 7.16 -11.23 2.80
CA GLY A 50 6.61 -9.90 3.09
C GLY A 50 5.41 -9.55 2.21
N ILE A 51 5.47 -9.84 0.90
CA ILE A 51 4.36 -9.63 -0.04
C ILE A 51 3.16 -10.50 0.35
N LEU A 52 3.38 -11.79 0.61
CA LEU A 52 2.32 -12.70 1.03
C LEU A 52 1.71 -12.29 2.38
N TYR A 53 2.53 -11.82 3.32
CA TYR A 53 2.06 -11.30 4.61
C TYR A 53 1.16 -10.07 4.43
N MET A 54 1.60 -9.07 3.64
CA MET A 54 0.80 -7.88 3.37
C MET A 54 -0.48 -8.19 2.58
N LEU A 55 -0.45 -9.17 1.68
CA LEU A 55 -1.63 -9.64 0.96
C LEU A 55 -2.60 -10.33 1.92
N ALA A 56 -2.13 -11.25 2.77
CA ALA A 56 -2.98 -12.07 3.64
C ALA A 56 -3.62 -11.26 4.79
N THR A 57 -2.89 -10.29 5.34
CA THR A 57 -3.31 -9.47 6.49
C THR A 57 -4.71 -8.87 6.35
N PRO A 58 -5.07 -8.15 5.27
CA PRO A 58 -6.40 -7.55 5.15
C PRO A 58 -7.52 -8.61 5.07
N TYR A 59 -7.31 -9.73 4.38
CA TYR A 59 -8.32 -10.78 4.29
C TYR A 59 -8.56 -11.46 5.64
N LEU A 60 -7.49 -11.75 6.37
CA LEU A 60 -7.59 -12.31 7.71
C LEU A 60 -8.30 -11.33 8.65
N LEU A 61 -7.92 -10.06 8.63
CA LEU A 61 -8.51 -9.05 9.50
C LEU A 61 -10.02 -8.90 9.25
N VAL A 62 -10.44 -8.75 7.99
CA VAL A 62 -11.86 -8.64 7.63
C VAL A 62 -12.63 -9.91 7.97
N GLY A 63 -12.06 -11.09 7.65
CA GLY A 63 -12.69 -12.38 7.96
C GLY A 63 -12.89 -12.58 9.46
N THR A 64 -11.89 -12.24 10.27
CA THR A 64 -11.94 -12.39 11.73
C THR A 64 -12.96 -11.44 12.35
N LEU A 65 -12.96 -10.17 11.95
CA LEU A 65 -13.94 -9.19 12.42
C LEU A 65 -15.36 -9.56 12.00
N GLY A 66 -15.55 -10.00 10.76
CA GLY A 66 -16.85 -10.45 10.25
C GLY A 66 -17.38 -11.67 11.03
N TYR A 67 -16.52 -12.65 11.31
CA TYR A 67 -16.87 -13.82 12.12
C TYR A 67 -17.28 -13.44 13.55
N ILE A 68 -16.49 -12.60 14.23
CA ILE A 68 -16.81 -12.12 15.58
C ILE A 68 -18.15 -11.38 15.59
N TRP A 69 -18.37 -10.49 14.60
CA TRP A 69 -19.63 -9.75 14.48
C TRP A 69 -20.83 -10.68 14.30
N TRP A 70 -20.73 -11.65 13.40
CA TRP A 70 -21.80 -12.63 13.16
C TRP A 70 -22.11 -13.47 14.40
N LYS A 71 -21.07 -13.95 15.09
CA LYS A 71 -21.21 -14.72 16.33
C LYS A 71 -21.92 -13.91 17.42
N ASN A 72 -21.52 -12.65 17.61
CA ASN A 72 -22.15 -11.77 18.60
C ASN A 72 -23.62 -11.48 18.26
N ARG A 73 -23.93 -11.26 16.98
CA ARG A 73 -25.32 -11.07 16.52
C ARG A 73 -26.21 -12.29 16.76
N LYS A 74 -25.69 -13.50 16.57
CA LYS A 74 -26.44 -14.74 16.87
C LYS A 74 -26.69 -14.90 18.36
N LYS A 75 -25.68 -14.66 19.21
CA LYS A 75 -25.84 -14.76 20.67
C LYS A 75 -26.92 -13.80 21.19
N SER A 76 -26.95 -12.56 20.70
CA SER A 76 -27.98 -11.57 21.09
C SER A 76 -29.38 -11.81 20.50
N ALA A 77 -29.53 -12.75 19.55
CA ALA A 77 -30.84 -13.13 18.99
C ALA A 77 -31.41 -14.39 19.64
N GLU A 78 -30.59 -15.08 20.45
CA GLU A 78 -30.93 -16.32 21.15
C GLU A 78 -31.15 -16.06 22.67
N GLU A 79 -30.75 -14.87 23.15
CA GLU A 79 -31.21 -14.22 24.40
C GLU A 79 -32.51 -13.44 24.16
#